data_AF-A0A2M7YF97-F1
#
_entry.id   AF-A0A2M7YF97-F1
#
_cell.length_a   1.000
_cell.length_b   1.000
_cell.length_c   1.000
_cell.angle_alpha   90.00
_cell.angle_beta   90.00
_cell.angle_gamma   90.00
#
_symmetry.space_group_name_H-M   'P 1'
#
loop_
_entity.id
_entity.type
_entity.pdbx_description
1 polymer ?
#
loop_
_entity_poly.entity_id
_entity_poly.type
_entity_poly.pdbx_seq_one_letter_code
_entity_poly.pdbx_strand_id
1 'polypeptide(L)'
;MGRTTEIVSLSFPKKMVEQIDKMTQEEGKTRSEFFRETVRQYIEDREWKKIFRYGEIKARELNITDENDVECLIDEYRTERKKS
;
A
#
# COMPACT_ATOMS: atom_id res chain seq x y z
N MET A 1 16.76 24.17 -5.23
CA MET A 1 15.83 23.04 -5.07
C MET A 1 15.15 22.80 -6.40
N GLY A 2 15.38 21.65 -7.04
CA GLY A 2 14.75 21.29 -8.32
C GLY A 2 13.28 20.91 -8.14
N ARG A 3 12.50 20.92 -9.23
CA ARG A 3 11.11 20.46 -9.23
C ARG A 3 11.06 18.97 -8.83
N THR A 4 10.15 18.59 -7.94
CA THR A 4 9.95 17.20 -7.46
C THR A 4 8.81 16.49 -8.22
N THR A 5 8.35 17.06 -9.33
CA THR A 5 7.18 16.56 -10.06
C THR A 5 7.46 16.52 -11.56
N GLU A 6 7.13 15.40 -12.18
CA GLU A 6 7.19 15.18 -13.63
C GLU A 6 5.77 15.18 -14.22
N ILE A 7 5.61 15.76 -15.42
CA ILE A 7 4.32 15.75 -16.13
C ILE A 7 4.22 14.49 -16.97
N VAL A 8 3.10 13.76 -16.82
CA VAL A 8 2.80 12.57 -17.59
C VAL A 8 1.54 12.83 -18.42
N SER A 9 1.61 12.56 -19.73
CA SER A 9 0.46 12.61 -20.64
C SER A 9 -0.09 11.20 -20.87
N LEU A 10 -1.41 11.04 -20.73
CA LEU A 10 -2.10 9.75 -20.83
C LEU A 10 -3.34 9.90 -21.73
N SER A 11 -3.60 8.88 -22.54
CA SER A 11 -4.82 8.77 -23.35
C SER A 11 -5.78 7.76 -22.73
N PHE A 12 -7.07 8.10 -22.66
CA PHE A 12 -8.11 7.26 -22.09
C PHE A 12 -9.31 7.14 -23.04
N PRO A 13 -10.06 6.02 -22.99
CA PRO A 13 -11.35 5.93 -23.67
C PRO A 13 -12.28 7.06 -23.24
N LYS A 14 -12.99 7.68 -24.19
CA LYS A 14 -13.87 8.83 -23.92
C LYS A 14 -14.84 8.60 -22.75
N LYS A 15 -15.50 7.44 -22.74
CA LYS A 15 -16.44 7.05 -21.67
C LYS A 15 -15.77 7.01 -20.29
N MET A 16 -14.50 6.62 -20.22
CA MET A 16 -13.76 6.60 -18.96
C MET A 16 -13.43 8.01 -18.48
N VAL A 17 -13.09 8.93 -19.39
CA VAL A 17 -12.88 10.34 -19.06
C VAL A 17 -14.15 10.96 -18.47
N GLU A 18 -15.31 10.68 -19.07
CA GLU A 18 -16.61 11.15 -18.56
C GLU A 18 -16.90 10.62 -17.14
N GLN A 19 -16.53 9.37 -16.86
CA GLN A 19 -16.67 8.79 -15.52
C GLN A 19 -15.73 9.45 -14.51
N ILE A 20 -14.46 9.67 -14.89
CA ILE A 20 -13.48 10.37 -14.04
C ILE A 20 -13.97 11.78 -13.71
N ASP A 21 -14.48 12.51 -14.70
CA ASP A 21 -15.01 13.86 -14.50
C ASP A 21 -16.15 13.87 -13.49
N LYS A 22 -17.10 12.96 -13.65
CA LYS A 22 -18.21 12.81 -12.71
C LYS A 22 -17.72 12.53 -11.28
N MET A 23 -16.81 11.57 -11.10
CA MET A 23 -16.26 11.23 -9.78
C MET A 23 -15.53 12.42 -9.15
N THR A 24 -14.66 13.08 -9.92
CA THR A 24 -13.91 14.24 -9.41
C THR A 24 -14.81 15.42 -9.06
N GLN A 25 -15.90 15.64 -9.80
CA GLN A 25 -16.88 16.67 -9.49
C GLN A 25 -17.68 16.35 -8.22
N GLU A 26 -18.11 15.10 -8.06
CA GLU A 26 -18.83 14.65 -6.85
C GLU A 26 -17.96 14.74 -5.59
N GLU A 27 -16.66 14.47 -5.71
CA GLU A 27 -15.69 14.55 -4.60
C GLU A 27 -15.08 15.94 -4.40
N GLY A 28 -15.36 16.91 -5.27
CA GLY A 28 -14.75 18.25 -5.23
C GLY A 28 -13.22 18.23 -5.43
N LYS A 29 -12.70 17.25 -6.17
CA LYS A 29 -11.27 17.06 -6.44
C LYS A 29 -10.91 17.47 -7.87
N THR A 30 -9.65 17.79 -8.12
CA THR A 30 -9.13 17.87 -9.49
C THR A 30 -8.74 16.49 -10.02
N ARG A 31 -8.73 16.30 -11.36
CA ARG A 31 -8.22 15.07 -11.99
C ARG A 31 -6.81 14.71 -11.50
N SER A 32 -5.92 15.71 -11.40
CA SER A 32 -4.54 15.50 -10.95
C SER A 32 -4.45 15.05 -9.49
N GLU A 33 -5.38 15.47 -8.62
CA GLU A 33 -5.46 14.98 -7.25
C GLU A 33 -5.94 13.54 -7.22
N PHE A 34 -7.06 13.25 -7.90
CA PHE A 34 -7.62 11.91 -8.02
C PHE A 34 -6.58 10.89 -8.52
N PHE A 35 -5.85 11.21 -9.60
CA PHE A 35 -4.85 10.29 -10.14
C PHE A 35 -3.64 10.13 -9.22
N ARG A 36 -3.16 11.20 -8.58
CA ARG A 36 -2.04 11.08 -7.63
C ARG A 36 -2.41 10.21 -6.44
N GLU A 37 -3.64 10.35 -5.92
CA GLU A 37 -4.16 9.53 -4.83
C GLU A 37 -4.31 8.07 -5.27
N THR A 38 -4.98 7.83 -6.40
CA THR A 38 -5.23 6.48 -6.92
C THR A 38 -3.93 5.73 -7.22
N VAL A 39 -2.95 6.38 -7.85
CA VAL A 39 -1.64 5.78 -8.14
C VAL A 39 -0.88 5.47 -6.87
N ARG A 40 -0.93 6.37 -5.88
CA ARG A 40 -0.30 6.14 -4.57
C ARG A 40 -0.90 4.91 -3.88
N GLN A 41 -2.24 4.85 -3.80
CA GLN A 41 -2.95 3.70 -3.23
C GLN A 41 -2.59 2.40 -3.95
N TYR A 42 -2.56 2.41 -5.29
CA TYR A 42 -2.17 1.22 -6.06
C TYR A 42 -0.74 0.74 -5.77
N ILE A 43 0.21 1.66 -5.61
CA ILE A 43 1.60 1.32 -5.25
C ILE A 43 1.65 0.74 -3.84
N GLU A 44 1.03 1.41 -2.87
CA GLU A 44 0.99 0.98 -1.47
C GLU A 44 0.33 -0.40 -1.35
N ASP A 45 -0.80 -0.64 -2.00
CA ASP A 45 -1.49 -1.94 -2.02
C ASP A 45 -0.59 -3.05 -2.59
N ARG A 46 0.19 -2.74 -3.62
CA ARG A 46 1.14 -3.70 -4.20
C ARG A 46 2.27 -4.04 -3.23
N GLU A 47 2.80 -3.07 -2.51
CA GLU A 47 3.83 -3.31 -1.51
C GLU A 47 3.27 -4.09 -0.32
N TRP A 48 2.09 -3.73 0.19
CA TRP A 48 1.40 -4.47 1.23
C TRP A 48 1.18 -5.93 0.85
N LYS A 49 0.69 -6.21 -0.36
CA LYS A 49 0.50 -7.60 -0.84
C LYS A 49 1.78 -8.43 -0.78
N LYS A 50 2.95 -7.83 -1.04
CA LYS A 50 4.23 -8.54 -0.91
C LYS A 50 4.55 -8.85 0.55
N ILE A 51 4.37 -7.88 1.44
CA ILE A 51 4.61 -8.03 2.88
C ILE A 51 3.69 -9.10 3.46
N PHE A 52 2.38 -9.04 3.16
CA PHE A 52 1.41 -10.04 3.60
C PHE A 52 1.77 -11.43 3.10
N ARG A 53 2.12 -11.58 1.81
CA ARG A 53 2.55 -12.88 1.27
C ARG A 53 3.79 -13.42 1.97
N TYR A 54 4.77 -12.57 2.25
CA TYR A 54 5.95 -12.96 3.02
C TYR A 54 5.57 -13.42 4.43
N GLY A 55 4.71 -12.66 5.11
CA GLY A 55 4.19 -13.00 6.44
C GLY A 55 3.45 -14.35 6.44
N GLU A 56 2.58 -14.61 5.46
CA GLU A 56 1.88 -15.89 5.34
C GLU A 56 2.83 -17.07 5.16
N ILE A 57 3.88 -16.91 4.34
CA ILE A 57 4.89 -17.96 4.15
C ILE A 57 5.61 -18.22 5.48
N LYS A 58 6.04 -17.17 6.18
CA LYS A 58 6.75 -17.30 7.45
C LYS A 58 5.87 -17.86 8.57
N ALA A 59 4.60 -17.47 8.64
CA ALA A 59 3.65 -18.02 9.59
C ALA A 59 3.50 -19.53 9.41
N ARG A 60 3.39 -20.01 8.15
CA ARG A 60 3.32 -21.45 7.86
C ARG A 60 4.62 -22.18 8.21
N GLU A 61 5.77 -21.61 7.87
CA GLU A 61 7.08 -22.21 8.21
C GLU A 61 7.29 -22.35 9.72
N LEU A 62 6.77 -21.40 10.50
CA LEU A 62 6.92 -21.33 11.96
C LEU A 62 5.72 -21.92 12.72
N ASN A 63 4.71 -22.44 12.03
CA ASN A 63 3.44 -22.92 12.60
C ASN A 63 2.75 -21.87 13.52
N ILE A 64 2.83 -20.60 13.15
CA ILE A 64 2.13 -19.51 13.84
C ILE A 64 0.66 -19.59 13.41
N THR A 65 -0.23 -19.81 14.38
CA THR A 65 -1.65 -20.03 14.14
C THR A 65 -2.54 -18.98 14.77
N ASP A 66 -2.10 -18.37 15.87
CA ASP A 66 -2.84 -17.34 16.58
C ASP A 66 -1.94 -16.19 17.09
N GLU A 67 -2.58 -15.22 17.73
CA GLU A 67 -1.94 -14.00 18.21
C GLU A 67 -0.94 -14.26 19.35
N ASN A 68 -1.17 -15.28 20.19
CA ASN A 68 -0.25 -15.62 21.28
C ASN A 68 1.08 -16.15 20.73
N ASP A 69 1.06 -16.94 19.65
CA ASP A 69 2.28 -17.41 18.98
C ASP A 69 3.14 -16.22 18.52
N VAL A 70 2.50 -15.15 18.04
CA VAL A 70 3.17 -13.92 17.62
C VAL A 70 3.77 -13.17 18.81
N GLU A 71 3.00 -12.99 19.89
CA GLU A 71 3.46 -12.32 21.12
C GLU A 71 4.66 -13.05 21.74
N CYS A 72 4.64 -14.39 21.81
CA CYS A 72 5.76 -15.18 22.28
C CYS A 72 7.05 -14.93 21.48
N LEU A 73 6.96 -14.89 20.14
CA LEU A 73 8.10 -14.60 19.27
C LEU A 73 8.64 -13.18 19.46
N ILE A 74 7.75 -12.21 19.68
CA ILE A 74 8.14 -10.81 19.94
C ILE A 74 8.89 -10.70 21.28
N ASP A 75 8.39 -11.36 22.32
CA ASP A 75 8.99 -11.35 23.65
C ASP A 75 10.35 -12.06 23.68
N GLU A 76 10.48 -13.19 22.97
CA GLU A 76 11.75 -13.89 22.79
C GLU A 76 12.77 -12.96 22.11
N TYR A 77 12.43 -12.37 20.95
CA TYR A 77 13.30 -11.45 20.22
C TYR A 77 13.73 -10.22 21.05
N ARG A 78 12.79 -9.61 21.78
CA ARG A 78 13.09 -8.46 22.66
C ARG A 78 14.03 -8.85 23.81
N THR A 79 13.87 -10.07 24.35
CA THR A 79 14.71 -10.59 25.43
C THR A 79 16.13 -10.87 24.94
N GLU A 80 16.28 -11.46 23.76
CA GLU A 80 17.59 -11.69 23.13
C GLU A 80 18.31 -10.37 22.83
N ARG A 81 17.60 -9.38 22.29
CA ARG A 81 18.15 -8.06 22.00
C ARG A 81 18.57 -7.25 23.22
N LYS A 82 18.01 -7.50 24.40
CA LYS A 82 18.43 -6.86 25.65
C LYS A 82 19.64 -7.55 26.30
N LYS A 83 19.92 -8.80 25.92
CA LYS A 83 21.07 -9.57 26.40
C LYS A 83 22.35 -9.34 25.57
N SER A 84 22.20 -8.84 24.34
CA SER A 84 23.31 -8.44 23.45
C SER A 84 23.63 -6.96 23.55
#